data_AF-A0A6B2XRB2-F1
#
_entry.id   AF-A0A6B2XRB2-F1
#
_cell.length_a   1.000
_cell.length_b   1.000
_cell.length_c   1.000
_cell.angle_alpha   90.00
_cell.angle_beta   90.00
_cell.angle_gamma   90.00
#
_symmetry.space_group_name_H-M   'P 1'
#
loop_
_entity.id
_entity.type
_entity.pdbx_description
1 polymer ?
#
loop_
_entity_poly.entity_id
_entity_poly.type
_entity_poly.pdbx_seq_one_letter_code
_entity_poly.pdbx_strand_id
1 'polypeptide(L)'
;MGPLWQEIAPVTALFRARNPHVDLRMREVRLDEPFRLLRDGEVDVALLWLPVEEKDLAVGPVTFTEPIVLAVGRKHPLATRSSVSVAELADENVLPSGLPVPDYWEDAVSPVPRSEPERGGTTPTREEVL
;
A
#
# COMPACT_ATOMS: atom_id res chain seq x y z
N MET A 1 0.81 1.87 3.65
CA MET A 1 1.50 1.14 4.74
C MET A 1 2.76 0.55 4.13
N GLY A 2 3.94 1.16 4.34
CA GLY A 2 5.18 0.58 3.82
C GLY A 2 5.48 -0.79 4.46
N PRO A 3 6.44 -1.56 3.91
CA PRO A 3 6.78 -2.84 4.48
C PRO A 3 7.21 -2.67 5.94
N LEU A 4 6.77 -3.59 6.78
CA LEU A 4 7.10 -3.56 8.20
C LEU A 4 8.59 -3.82 8.39
N TRP A 5 9.17 -3.32 9.49
CA TRP A 5 10.61 -3.41 9.73
C TRP A 5 11.17 -4.84 9.59
N GLN A 6 10.42 -5.84 10.06
CA GLN A 6 10.81 -7.25 9.95
C GLN A 6 10.90 -7.76 8.50
N GLU A 7 10.14 -7.18 7.56
CA GLU A 7 10.14 -7.58 6.15
C GLU A 7 11.37 -7.04 5.42
N ILE A 8 11.87 -5.88 5.84
CA ILE A 8 13.05 -5.23 5.26
C ILE A 8 14.35 -5.54 6.02
N ALA A 9 14.27 -6.19 7.19
CA ALA A 9 15.45 -6.60 7.95
C ALA A 9 16.41 -7.49 7.13
N PRO A 10 15.97 -8.49 6.33
CA PRO A 10 16.88 -9.30 5.53
C PRO A 10 17.62 -8.50 4.46
N VAL A 11 16.94 -7.59 3.76
CA VAL A 11 17.56 -6.79 2.68
C VAL A 11 18.54 -5.76 3.24
N THR A 12 18.20 -5.11 4.36
CA THR A 12 19.09 -4.16 5.03
C THR A 12 20.32 -4.86 5.64
N ALA A 13 20.16 -6.06 6.20
CA ALA A 13 21.27 -6.89 6.67
C ALA A 13 22.21 -7.29 5.52
N LEU A 14 21.66 -7.75 4.39
CA LEU A 14 22.43 -8.10 3.21
C LEU A 14 23.19 -6.90 2.64
N PHE A 15 22.54 -5.72 2.59
CA PHE A 15 23.17 -4.49 2.12
C PHE A 15 24.35 -4.09 3.01
N ARG A 16 24.18 -4.12 4.34
CA ARG A 16 25.26 -3.84 5.31
C ARG A 16 26.43 -4.83 5.17
N ALA A 17 26.14 -6.12 4.99
CA ALA A 17 27.17 -7.13 4.81
C ALA A 17 27.99 -6.92 3.52
N ARG A 18 27.36 -6.49 2.44
CA ARG A 18 28.02 -6.21 1.15
C ARG A 18 28.72 -4.86 1.10
N ASN A 19 28.27 -3.90 1.90
CA ASN A 19 28.77 -2.51 1.90
C ASN A 19 29.14 -2.05 3.32
N PRO A 20 30.17 -2.65 3.95
CA PRO A 20 30.49 -2.39 5.37
C PRO A 20 30.97 -0.96 5.66
N HIS A 21 31.30 -0.19 4.63
CA HIS A 21 31.75 1.21 4.71
C HIS A 21 30.60 2.23 4.58
N VAL A 22 29.38 1.78 4.30
CA VAL A 22 28.21 2.65 4.15
C VAL A 22 27.48 2.79 5.49
N ASP A 23 27.27 4.03 5.94
CA ASP A 23 26.44 4.33 7.10
C ASP A 23 24.95 4.27 6.71
N LEU A 24 24.30 3.13 6.98
CA LEU A 24 22.89 2.93 6.65
C LEU A 24 21.97 3.55 7.72
N ARG A 25 21.34 4.66 7.36
CA ARG A 25 20.31 5.36 8.15
C ARG A 25 18.92 5.12 7.60
N MET A 26 17.94 5.21 8.49
CA MET A 26 16.55 4.94 8.16
C MET A 26 15.65 6.06 8.61
N ARG A 27 14.65 6.36 7.79
CA ARG A 27 13.62 7.37 8.07
C ARG A 27 12.27 6.83 7.67
N GLU A 28 11.29 7.12 8.51
CA GLU A 28 9.91 6.81 8.21
C GLU A 28 9.37 7.79 7.16
N VAL A 29 8.71 7.24 6.15
CA VAL A 29 8.02 8.01 5.12
C VAL A 29 6.58 8.19 5.53
N ARG A 30 6.09 9.43 5.47
CA ARG A 30 4.68 9.72 5.70
C ARG A 30 3.86 9.37 4.45
N LEU A 31 2.67 8.81 4.67
CA LEU A 31 1.80 8.37 3.56
C LEU A 31 1.24 9.52 2.74
N ASP A 32 1.00 10.68 3.36
CA ASP A 32 0.45 11.87 2.71
C ASP A 32 1.47 12.63 1.84
N GLU A 33 2.77 12.40 2.08
CA GLU A 33 3.86 13.01 1.32
C GLU A 33 4.94 11.96 0.98
N PRO A 34 4.60 10.88 0.25
CA PRO A 34 5.43 9.68 0.18
C PRO A 34 6.76 9.89 -0.55
N PHE A 35 6.85 10.92 -1.39
CA PHE A 35 8.03 11.23 -2.19
C PHE A 35 8.83 12.43 -1.69
N ARG A 36 8.34 13.13 -0.65
CA ARG A 36 8.96 14.38 -0.19
C ARG A 36 10.41 14.18 0.21
N LEU A 37 10.71 13.16 1.02
CA LEU A 37 12.08 12.93 1.50
C LEU A 37 13.06 12.65 0.34
N LEU A 38 12.62 12.01 -0.74
CA LEU A 38 13.44 11.81 -1.94
C LEU A 38 13.68 13.14 -2.66
N ARG A 39 12.62 13.94 -2.87
CA ARG A 39 12.67 15.22 -3.57
C ARG A 39 13.51 16.28 -2.83
N ASP A 40 13.45 16.26 -1.50
CA ASP A 40 14.23 17.14 -0.64
C ASP A 40 15.69 16.68 -0.49
N GLY A 41 16.06 15.51 -1.03
CA GLY A 41 17.38 14.91 -0.87
C GLY A 41 17.68 14.44 0.56
N GLU A 42 16.63 14.24 1.36
CA GLU A 42 16.71 13.79 2.75
C GLU A 42 16.91 12.27 2.88
N VAL A 43 16.58 11.49 1.84
CA VAL A 43 16.91 10.07 1.67
C VAL A 43 17.34 9.78 0.23
N ASP A 44 18.24 8.80 0.06
CA ASP A 44 18.71 8.39 -1.27
C ASP A 44 17.77 7.38 -1.95
N VAL A 45 17.06 6.58 -1.15
CA VAL A 45 16.15 5.51 -1.61
C VAL A 45 14.94 5.44 -0.68
N ALA A 46 13.75 5.27 -1.24
CA ALA A 46 12.53 4.97 -0.49
C ALA A 46 11.96 3.61 -0.90
N LEU A 47 11.54 2.82 0.08
CA LEU A 47 10.82 1.57 -0.13
C LEU A 47 9.33 1.88 -0.09
N LEU A 48 8.69 1.92 -1.26
CA LEU A 48 7.31 2.35 -1.45
C LEU A 48 6.50 1.30 -2.23
N TRP A 49 5.18 1.44 -2.19
CA TRP A 49 4.27 0.66 -3.02
C TRP A 49 4.39 1.04 -4.50
N LEU A 50 4.02 0.08 -5.35
CA LEU A 50 3.87 0.27 -6.79
C LEU A 50 2.38 0.37 -7.13
N PRO A 51 2.01 1.05 -8.23
CA PRO A 51 2.88 1.74 -9.19
C PRO A 51 3.47 3.04 -8.65
N VAL A 52 4.50 3.59 -9.29
CA VAL A 52 4.97 4.97 -9.04
C VAL A 52 4.93 5.68 -10.39
N GLU A 53 4.02 6.64 -10.51
CA GLU A 53 3.78 7.38 -11.76
C GLU A 53 4.47 8.76 -11.79
N GLU A 54 5.40 8.96 -10.87
CA GLU A 54 6.16 10.20 -10.72
C GLU A 54 7.26 10.31 -11.78
N LYS A 55 7.18 11.34 -12.64
CA LYS A 55 8.08 11.51 -13.79
C LYS A 55 9.53 11.83 -13.40
N ASP A 56 9.72 12.38 -12.20
CA ASP A 56 11.01 12.78 -11.65
C ASP A 56 11.71 11.64 -10.89
N LEU A 57 11.06 10.49 -10.73
CA LEU A 57 11.58 9.37 -9.95
C LEU A 57 11.83 8.14 -10.82
N ALA A 58 12.87 7.39 -10.46
CA ALA A 58 13.15 6.10 -11.05
C ALA A 58 12.72 4.97 -10.10
N VAL A 59 12.04 3.95 -10.65
CA VAL A 59 11.66 2.76 -9.91
C VAL A 59 12.76 1.71 -10.03
N GLY A 60 13.32 1.31 -8.90
CA GLY A 60 14.29 0.23 -8.81
C GLY A 60 13.65 -1.17 -8.80
N PRO A 61 14.44 -2.23 -8.54
CA PRO A 61 13.93 -3.59 -8.41
C PRO A 61 12.93 -3.72 -7.27
N VAL A 62 11.96 -4.63 -7.44
CA VAL A 62 11.04 -5.02 -6.37
C VAL A 62 11.82 -5.79 -5.30
N THR A 63 11.82 -5.26 -4.07
CA THR A 63 12.52 -5.89 -2.93
C THR A 63 11.66 -6.91 -2.19
N PHE A 64 10.34 -6.76 -2.25
CA PHE A 64 9.38 -7.59 -1.53
C PHE A 64 8.01 -7.53 -2.22
N THR A 65 7.24 -8.61 -2.11
CA THR A 65 5.86 -8.70 -2.60
C THR A 65 5.00 -9.37 -1.53
N GLU A 66 3.84 -8.80 -1.24
CA GLU A 66 2.82 -9.39 -0.38
C GLU A 66 1.50 -9.55 -1.13
N PRO A 67 0.70 -10.58 -0.79
CA PRO A 67 -0.63 -10.73 -1.36
C PRO A 67 -1.59 -9.70 -0.78
N ILE A 68 -2.41 -9.08 -1.63
CA ILE A 68 -3.60 -8.36 -1.19
C ILE A 68 -4.69 -9.39 -0.86
N VAL A 69 -5.27 -9.28 0.32
CA VAL A 69 -6.30 -10.20 0.81
C VAL A 69 -7.61 -9.48 1.05
N LEU A 70 -8.73 -10.17 0.81
CA LEU A 70 -10.06 -9.66 1.14
C LEU A 70 -10.38 -9.98 2.61
N ALA A 71 -10.68 -8.95 3.39
CA ALA A 71 -11.24 -9.10 4.72
C ALA A 71 -12.77 -8.94 4.65
N VAL A 72 -13.50 -9.91 5.19
CA VAL A 72 -14.97 -9.87 5.29
C VAL A 72 -15.42 -10.18 6.72
N GLY A 73 -16.61 -9.69 7.07
CA GLY A 73 -17.24 -10.04 8.35
C GLY A 73 -17.49 -11.55 8.47
N ARG A 74 -17.43 -12.10 9.69
CA ARG A 74 -17.56 -13.56 9.94
C ARG A 74 -18.86 -14.20 9.40
N LYS A 75 -19.91 -13.41 9.20
CA LYS A 75 -21.22 -13.87 8.69
C LYS A 75 -21.43 -13.54 7.21
N HIS A 76 -20.44 -12.94 6.55
CA HIS A 76 -20.51 -12.61 5.13
C HIS A 76 -20.55 -13.89 4.28
N PRO A 77 -21.33 -13.97 3.19
CA PRO A 77 -21.37 -15.15 2.33
C PRO A 77 -19.99 -15.59 1.83
N LEU A 78 -19.09 -14.64 1.57
CA LEU A 78 -17.72 -14.92 1.14
C LEU A 78 -16.81 -15.49 2.25
N ALA A 79 -17.21 -15.44 3.52
CA ALA A 79 -16.38 -15.88 4.65
C ALA A 79 -16.08 -17.39 4.65
N THR A 80 -16.90 -18.20 3.97
CA THR A 80 -16.67 -19.65 3.83
C THR A 80 -15.82 -20.03 2.63
N ARG A 81 -15.35 -19.05 1.85
CA ARG A 81 -14.56 -19.27 0.66
C ARG A 81 -13.08 -19.05 0.91
N SER A 82 -12.25 -19.89 0.29
CA SER A 82 -10.79 -19.73 0.31
C SER A 82 -10.27 -18.73 -0.73
N SER A 83 -11.06 -18.41 -1.75
CA SER A 83 -10.73 -17.41 -2.77
C SER A 83 -11.99 -16.82 -3.40
N VAL A 84 -11.86 -15.61 -3.96
CA VAL A 84 -12.90 -14.87 -4.67
C VAL A 84 -12.28 -14.19 -5.90
N SER A 85 -13.00 -14.18 -7.01
CA SER A 85 -12.54 -13.44 -8.19
C SER A 85 -12.85 -11.96 -8.03
N VAL A 86 -12.01 -11.08 -8.61
CA VAL A 86 -12.24 -9.63 -8.58
C VAL A 86 -13.60 -9.25 -9.19
N ALA A 87 -14.04 -9.98 -10.22
CA ALA A 87 -15.33 -9.74 -10.86
C ALA A 87 -16.53 -9.94 -9.90
N GLU A 88 -16.44 -10.88 -8.96
CA GLU A 88 -17.49 -11.10 -7.95
C GLU A 88 -17.55 -9.95 -6.93
N LEU A 89 -16.48 -9.16 -6.80
CA LEU A 89 -16.46 -8.00 -5.89
C LEU A 89 -17.17 -6.78 -6.48
N ALA A 90 -17.50 -6.80 -7.77
CA ALA A 90 -18.25 -5.72 -8.41
C ALA A 90 -19.68 -5.57 -7.85
N ASP A 91 -20.24 -6.66 -7.32
CA ASP A 91 -21.58 -6.69 -6.71
C ASP A 91 -21.55 -6.43 -5.19
N GLU A 92 -20.36 -6.26 -4.60
CA GLU A 92 -20.15 -6.09 -3.16
C GLU A 92 -19.78 -4.64 -2.82
N ASN A 93 -20.14 -4.18 -1.61
CA ASN A 93 -19.68 -2.87 -1.13
C ASN A 93 -18.25 -2.98 -0.59
N VAL A 94 -17.27 -2.60 -1.41
CA VAL A 94 -15.86 -2.57 -1.02
C VAL A 94 -15.49 -1.19 -0.51
N LEU A 95 -15.01 -1.13 0.72
CA LEU A 95 -14.55 0.11 1.34
C LEU A 95 -13.23 0.56 0.68
N PRO A 96 -13.08 1.85 0.34
CA PRO A 96 -11.78 2.38 -0.06
C PRO A 96 -10.79 2.30 1.11
N SER A 97 -9.49 2.38 0.83
CA SER A 97 -8.46 2.30 1.87
C SER A 97 -8.62 3.41 2.92
N GLY A 98 -9.16 4.57 2.51
CA GLY A 98 -9.28 5.78 3.32
C GLY A 98 -7.93 6.39 3.70
N LEU A 99 -6.84 5.94 3.07
CA LEU A 99 -5.50 6.44 3.32
C LEU A 99 -5.25 7.70 2.48
N PRO A 100 -4.46 8.66 2.98
CA PRO A 100 -4.06 9.83 2.21
C PRO A 100 -2.94 9.44 1.23
N VAL A 101 -3.25 8.60 0.25
CA VAL A 101 -2.30 8.08 -0.73
C VAL A 101 -2.57 8.65 -2.12
N PRO A 102 -1.59 8.64 -3.04
CA PRO A 102 -1.83 8.95 -4.44
C PRO A 102 -2.94 8.07 -5.04
N ASP A 103 -3.74 8.66 -5.92
CA ASP A 103 -4.88 8.01 -6.55
C ASP A 103 -4.53 6.70 -7.25
N TYR A 104 -3.39 6.66 -7.94
CA TYR A 104 -2.93 5.47 -8.65
C TYR A 104 -2.57 4.31 -7.70
N TRP A 105 -2.27 4.56 -6.42
CA TRP A 105 -2.09 3.48 -5.44
C TRP A 105 -3.44 2.90 -5.03
N GLU A 106 -4.42 3.75 -4.77
CA GLU A 106 -5.79 3.31 -4.46
C GLU A 106 -6.36 2.48 -5.62
N ASP A 107 -6.23 3.00 -6.85
CA ASP A 107 -6.78 2.37 -8.04
C ASP A 107 -6.07 1.05 -8.39
N ALA A 108 -4.79 0.90 -8.02
CA ALA A 108 -4.04 -0.34 -8.24
C ALA A 108 -4.44 -1.47 -7.28
N VAL A 109 -4.93 -1.14 -6.09
CA VAL A 109 -5.30 -2.13 -5.05
C VAL A 109 -6.79 -2.33 -4.92
N SER A 110 -7.60 -1.36 -5.33
CA SER A 110 -9.05 -1.46 -5.27
C SER A 110 -9.57 -2.41 -6.35
N PRO A 111 -10.31 -3.48 -5.97
CA PRO A 111 -10.93 -4.37 -6.94
C PRO A 111 -12.15 -3.75 -7.63
N VAL A 112 -12.69 -2.65 -7.08
CA VAL A 112 -13.84 -1.93 -7.63
C VAL A 112 -13.39 -0.59 -8.19
N PRO A 113 -13.94 -0.16 -9.35
CA PRO A 113 -13.74 1.18 -9.84
C PRO A 113 -14.18 2.19 -8.78
N ARG A 114 -13.45 3.29 -8.66
CA ARG A 114 -13.81 4.39 -7.77
C ARG A 114 -15.23 4.87 -8.12
N SER A 115 -16.18 4.63 -7.22
CA SER A 115 -17.52 5.19 -7.34
C SER A 115 -17.46 6.68 -6.99
N GLU A 116 -18.15 7.52 -7.77
CA GLU A 116 -18.44 8.88 -7.31
C GLU A 116 -19.20 8.78 -5.98
N PRO A 117 -18.93 9.64 -4.99
CA PRO A 117 -19.65 9.59 -3.72
C PRO A 117 -21.14 9.74 -4.00
N GLU A 118 -21.90 8.66 -3.82
CA GLU A 118 -23.35 8.71 -3.94
C GLU A 118 -23.85 9.76 -2.95
N ARG A 119 -24.52 10.80 -3.47
CA ARG A 119 -25.18 11.81 -2.63
C ARG A 119 -26.28 11.12 -1.83
N GLY A 120 -25.96 10.61 -0.64
CA GLY A 120 -26.97 10.16 0.33
C GLY A 120 -26.63 8.93 1.16
N GLY A 121 -25.53 8.22 0.91
CA GLY A 121 -25.12 7.07 1.72
C GLY A 121 -23.92 7.41 2.59
N THR A 122 -24.07 7.43 3.92
CA THR A 122 -22.92 7.36 4.83
C THR A 122 -22.31 5.97 4.69
N THR A 123 -21.26 5.86 3.87
CA THR A 123 -20.37 4.70 3.93
C THR A 123 -19.60 4.82 5.24
N PRO A 124 -19.82 3.91 6.21
CA PRO A 124 -19.12 3.99 7.48
C PRO A 124 -17.61 3.91 7.23
N THR A 125 -16.88 4.85 7.81
CA THR A 125 -15.43 4.89 7.70
C THR A 125 -14.84 3.66 8.38
N ARG A 126 -13.61 3.28 8.00
CA ARG A 126 -12.89 2.12 8.56
C ARG A 126 -12.90 2.07 10.11
N GLU A 127 -12.96 3.23 10.77
CA GLU A 127 -12.98 3.36 12.22
C GLU A 127 -14.31 2.95 12.86
N GLU A 128 -15.41 2.94 12.11
CA GLU A 128 -16.76 2.61 12.61
C GLU A 128 -17.09 1.10 12.53
N VAL A 129 -16.21 0.30 11.93
CA VAL A 129 -16.41 -1.16 11.70
C VAL A 129 -15.53 -2.04 12.59
N LEU A 130 -14.62 -1.45 13.38
CA LEU A 130 -13.75 -2.16 14.34
C LEU A 130 -14.38 -2.33 15.73
#